data_AF-A0A1V5AKL8-F1
#
_entry.id   AF-A0A1V5AKL8-F1
#
_cell.length_a   1.000
_cell.length_b   1.000
_cell.length_c   1.000
_cell.angle_alpha   90.00
_cell.angle_beta   90.00
_cell.angle_gamma   90.00
#
_symmetry.space_group_name_H-M   'P 1'
#
loop_
_entity.id
_entity.type
_entity.pdbx_description
1 polymer ?
#
loop_
_entity_poly.entity_id
_entity_poly.type
_entity_poly.pdbx_seq_one_letter_code
_entity_poly.pdbx_strand_id
1 'polypeptide(L)'
;MSEISALFERLQHGFDRLAEEERAKCGLKGVAVEISLKIDMNKREIVLDKLYKYCKMDFHLFTELLQILQHNFQDFTLIVPSLQGYELAREIYRFLGAPTIECIYLKGDTKDRLLMGEALQEVAFGRILDDTQKHYNELGGLEKRDDVLENGLEVSMYHRGREGEEEVLWMQVKIPLLPGQKIENYSYM
;
A
#
# COMPACT_ATOMS: atom_id res chain seq x y z
N MET A 1 -6.52 -12.17 -16.89
CA MET A 1 -5.58 -13.29 -16.58
C MET A 1 -4.25 -13.14 -17.32
N SER A 2 -4.23 -12.93 -18.63
CA SER A 2 -2.99 -12.68 -19.40
C SER A 2 -2.17 -11.48 -18.89
N GLU A 3 -2.84 -10.40 -18.46
CA GLU A 3 -2.16 -9.21 -17.94
C GLU A 3 -1.49 -9.44 -16.57
N ILE A 4 -2.09 -10.26 -15.71
CA ILE A 4 -1.49 -10.66 -14.42
C ILE A 4 -0.24 -11.51 -14.67
N SER A 5 -0.32 -12.47 -15.60
CA SER A 5 0.86 -13.24 -16.02
C SER A 5 1.97 -12.34 -16.57
N ALA A 6 1.63 -11.37 -17.42
CA ALA A 6 2.59 -10.40 -17.94
C ALA A 6 3.21 -9.52 -16.84
N LEU A 7 2.44 -9.14 -15.80
CA LEU A 7 2.98 -8.44 -14.63
C LEU A 7 4.05 -9.30 -13.92
N PHE A 8 3.76 -10.58 -13.69
CA PHE A 8 4.72 -11.49 -13.06
C PHE A 8 5.97 -11.74 -13.92
N GLU A 9 5.83 -11.80 -15.25
CA GLU A 9 6.98 -11.87 -16.16
C GLU A 9 7.85 -10.60 -16.08
N ARG A 10 7.23 -9.40 -16.04
CA ARG A 10 7.95 -8.14 -15.85
C ARG A 10 8.67 -8.08 -14.50
N LEU A 11 8.02 -8.55 -13.43
CA LEU A 11 8.60 -8.68 -12.09
C LEU A 11 9.84 -9.58 -12.11
N GLN A 12 9.74 -10.77 -12.68
CA GLN A 12 10.84 -11.72 -12.78
C GLN A 12 12.01 -11.12 -13.55
N HIS A 13 11.74 -10.51 -14.71
CA HIS A 13 12.76 -9.90 -15.53
C HIS A 13 13.41 -8.66 -14.86
N GLY A 14 12.67 -7.90 -14.08
CA GLY A 14 13.22 -6.82 -13.25
C GLY A 14 14.18 -7.36 -12.18
N PHE A 15 13.81 -8.45 -11.51
CA PHE A 15 14.68 -9.13 -10.54
C PHE A 15 15.96 -9.69 -11.19
N ASP A 16 15.85 -10.34 -12.35
CA ASP A 16 16.99 -10.95 -13.05
C ASP A 16 18.05 -9.94 -13.49
N ARG A 17 17.66 -8.67 -13.64
CA ARG A 17 18.55 -7.56 -14.00
C ARG A 17 19.28 -6.95 -12.82
N LEU A 18 18.88 -7.25 -11.58
CA LEU A 18 19.57 -6.76 -10.40
C LEU A 18 20.96 -7.39 -10.29
N ALA A 19 21.95 -6.59 -9.91
CA ALA A 19 23.28 -7.08 -9.57
C ALA A 19 23.19 -8.14 -8.46
N GLU A 20 24.12 -9.11 -8.43
CA GLU A 20 24.12 -10.17 -7.43
C GLU A 20 24.15 -9.64 -5.98
N GLU A 21 24.92 -8.57 -5.76
CA GLU A 21 25.01 -7.88 -4.47
C GLU A 21 23.67 -7.24 -4.05
N GLU A 22 22.89 -6.72 -5.00
CA GLU A 22 21.57 -6.13 -4.76
C GLU A 22 20.51 -7.20 -4.53
N ARG A 23 20.58 -8.33 -5.25
CA ARG A 23 19.73 -9.50 -5.02
C ARG A 23 19.94 -10.11 -3.64
N ALA A 24 21.18 -10.13 -3.15
CA ALA A 24 21.51 -10.62 -1.82
C ALA A 24 20.94 -9.74 -0.69
N LYS A 25 20.66 -8.46 -0.96
CA LYS A 25 20.03 -7.51 -0.02
C LYS A 25 18.49 -7.56 -0.05
N CYS A 26 17.89 -8.19 -1.06
CA CYS A 26 16.44 -8.29 -1.19
C CYS A 26 15.85 -9.24 -0.14
N GLY A 27 14.89 -8.76 0.66
CA GLY A 27 13.91 -9.54 1.44
C GLY A 27 14.40 -10.80 2.18
N LEU A 28 13.44 -11.63 2.63
CA LEU A 28 13.79 -12.94 3.17
C LEU A 28 14.19 -13.89 2.03
N LYS A 29 15.47 -14.28 1.97
CA LYS A 29 16.04 -15.23 1.00
C LYS A 29 16.11 -14.73 -0.45
N GLY A 30 16.42 -13.44 -0.67
CA GLY A 30 16.60 -12.89 -2.01
C GLY A 30 15.29 -12.65 -2.76
N VAL A 31 14.17 -12.52 -2.04
CA VAL A 31 12.86 -12.20 -2.61
C VAL A 31 12.75 -10.69 -2.79
N ALA A 32 12.61 -10.23 -4.03
CA ALA A 32 12.39 -8.83 -4.36
C ALA A 32 10.96 -8.35 -4.08
N VAL A 33 9.97 -9.20 -4.37
CA VAL A 33 8.55 -8.87 -4.23
C VAL A 33 7.78 -10.12 -3.80
N GLU A 34 6.83 -9.95 -2.89
CA GLU A 34 5.88 -10.99 -2.50
C GLU A 34 4.44 -10.51 -2.77
N ILE A 35 3.70 -11.26 -3.58
CA ILE A 35 2.30 -10.98 -3.92
C ILE A 35 1.45 -12.21 -3.60
N SER A 36 0.39 -12.02 -2.81
CA SER A 36 -0.59 -13.05 -2.50
C SER A 36 -1.99 -12.50 -2.77
N LEU A 37 -2.64 -13.07 -3.78
CA LEU A 37 -3.96 -12.67 -4.27
C LEU A 37 -4.89 -13.87 -4.26
N LYS A 38 -6.12 -13.67 -3.80
CA LYS A 38 -7.21 -14.66 -3.89
C LYS A 38 -8.43 -14.00 -4.53
N ILE A 39 -9.00 -14.65 -5.53
CA ILE A 39 -10.17 -14.15 -6.26
C ILE A 39 -11.35 -15.06 -5.92
N ASP A 40 -12.38 -14.49 -5.30
CA ASP A 40 -13.65 -15.16 -5.03
C ASP A 40 -14.70 -14.65 -6.03
N MET A 41 -14.98 -15.46 -7.06
CA MET A 41 -15.94 -15.12 -8.11
C MET A 41 -17.39 -15.11 -7.60
N ASN A 42 -17.70 -15.85 -6.54
CA ASN A 42 -19.06 -15.94 -6.00
C ASN A 42 -19.40 -14.68 -5.20
N LYS A 43 -18.45 -14.20 -4.41
CA LYS A 43 -18.60 -12.98 -3.60
C LYS A 43 -18.26 -11.70 -4.38
N ARG A 44 -17.62 -11.84 -5.55
CA ARG A 44 -17.03 -10.72 -6.30
C ARG A 44 -16.02 -9.96 -5.45
N GLU A 45 -15.13 -10.70 -4.81
CA GLU A 45 -14.10 -10.15 -3.91
C GLU A 45 -12.71 -10.56 -4.39
N ILE A 46 -11.77 -9.64 -4.25
CA ILE A 46 -10.34 -9.92 -4.44
C ILE A 46 -9.66 -9.61 -3.11
N VAL A 47 -9.00 -10.60 -2.52
CA VAL A 47 -8.22 -10.42 -1.30
C VAL A 47 -6.75 -10.29 -1.70
N LEU A 48 -6.17 -9.12 -1.43
CA LEU A 48 -4.74 -8.86 -1.52
C LEU A 48 -4.12 -9.07 -0.15
N ASP A 49 -3.78 -10.33 0.14
CA ASP A 49 -3.26 -10.77 1.44
C ASP A 49 -1.83 -10.28 1.67
N LYS A 50 -1.04 -10.21 0.61
CA LYS A 50 0.34 -9.69 0.64
C LYS A 50 0.65 -8.89 -0.61
N LEU A 51 1.31 -7.77 -0.41
CA LEU A 51 1.93 -6.97 -1.46
C LEU A 51 3.13 -6.25 -0.87
N TYR A 52 4.25 -6.96 -0.81
CA TYR A 52 5.49 -6.43 -0.28
C TYR A 52 6.49 -6.23 -1.40
N LYS A 53 7.12 -5.06 -1.41
CA LYS A 53 8.29 -4.75 -2.21
C LYS A 53 9.47 -4.70 -1.24
N TYR A 54 10.58 -5.32 -1.63
CA TYR A 54 11.81 -5.44 -0.83
C TYR A 54 13.05 -4.95 -1.58
N CYS A 55 12.86 -4.31 -2.73
CA CYS A 55 13.92 -3.69 -3.51
C CYS A 55 13.38 -2.60 -4.43
N LYS A 56 14.26 -1.73 -4.91
CA LYS A 56 13.94 -0.76 -5.96
C LYS A 56 13.84 -1.46 -7.31
N MET A 57 12.72 -1.29 -8.00
CA MET A 57 12.47 -1.82 -9.35
C MET A 57 12.11 -0.67 -10.29
N ASP A 58 12.42 -0.82 -11.58
CA ASP A 58 12.18 0.18 -12.63
C ASP A 58 10.69 0.39 -13.00
N PHE A 59 9.78 -0.23 -12.25
CA PHE A 59 8.34 -0.11 -12.45
C PHE A 59 7.61 0.05 -11.12
N HIS A 60 6.50 0.77 -11.16
CA HIS A 60 5.65 1.00 -9.98
C HIS A 60 4.71 -0.20 -9.78
N LEU A 61 5.21 -1.24 -9.13
CA LEU A 61 4.49 -2.49 -8.84
C LEU A 61 3.05 -2.26 -8.37
N PHE A 62 2.87 -1.44 -7.33
CA PHE A 62 1.56 -1.22 -6.71
C PHE A 62 0.58 -0.60 -7.70
N THR A 63 1.02 0.45 -8.40
CA THR A 63 0.24 1.10 -9.46
C THR A 63 -0.23 0.11 -10.53
N GLU A 64 0.69 -0.66 -11.12
CA GLU A 64 0.36 -1.57 -12.22
C GLU A 64 -0.62 -2.66 -11.78
N LEU A 65 -0.40 -3.24 -10.59
CA LEU A 65 -1.30 -4.25 -10.08
C LEU A 65 -2.71 -3.69 -9.87
N LEU A 66 -2.85 -2.52 -9.21
CA LEU A 66 -4.15 -1.92 -8.98
C LEU A 66 -4.88 -1.60 -10.30
N GLN A 67 -4.16 -1.15 -11.34
CA GLN A 67 -4.72 -0.92 -12.67
C GLN A 67 -5.23 -2.21 -13.32
N ILE A 68 -4.45 -3.30 -13.26
CA ILE A 68 -4.87 -4.60 -13.80
C ILE A 68 -6.12 -5.10 -13.06
N LEU A 69 -6.14 -4.99 -11.73
CA LEU A 69 -7.29 -5.40 -10.93
C LEU A 69 -8.53 -4.59 -11.28
N GLN A 70 -8.41 -3.26 -11.33
CA GLN A 70 -9.52 -2.39 -11.71
C GLN A 70 -10.03 -2.67 -13.12
N HIS A 71 -9.13 -2.88 -14.10
CA HIS A 71 -9.51 -3.13 -15.49
C HIS A 71 -10.29 -4.43 -15.67
N ASN A 72 -9.83 -5.51 -15.04
CA ASN A 72 -10.38 -6.86 -15.25
C ASN A 72 -11.57 -7.18 -14.32
N PHE A 73 -11.71 -6.47 -13.19
CA PHE A 73 -12.66 -6.80 -12.13
C PHE A 73 -13.46 -5.58 -11.66
N GLN A 74 -13.98 -4.80 -12.62
CA GLN A 74 -14.70 -3.54 -12.41
C GLN A 74 -15.88 -3.61 -11.43
N ASP A 75 -16.49 -4.80 -11.27
CA ASP A 75 -17.63 -5.03 -10.37
C ASP A 75 -17.23 -5.75 -9.06
N PHE A 76 -15.93 -5.80 -8.74
CA PHE A 76 -15.42 -6.49 -7.55
C PHE A 76 -15.04 -5.49 -6.45
N THR A 77 -14.97 -6.01 -5.22
CA THR A 77 -14.37 -5.31 -4.08
C THR A 77 -12.96 -5.85 -3.83
N LEU A 78 -11.97 -4.96 -3.80
CA LEU A 78 -10.63 -5.26 -3.30
C LEU A 78 -10.61 -5.16 -1.78
N ILE A 79 -10.16 -6.22 -1.13
CA ILE A 79 -9.97 -6.32 0.32
C ILE A 79 -8.47 -6.41 0.59
N VAL A 80 -7.95 -5.49 1.40
CA VAL A 80 -6.56 -5.53 1.89
C VAL A 80 -6.61 -5.74 3.41
N PRO A 81 -6.34 -6.95 3.92
CA PRO A 81 -6.50 -7.29 5.34
C PRO A 81 -5.38 -6.73 6.22
N SER A 82 -4.20 -6.42 5.65
CA SER A 82 -3.05 -5.94 6.40
C SER A 82 -2.30 -4.87 5.61
N LEU A 83 -2.89 -3.68 5.49
CA LEU A 83 -2.21 -2.52 4.90
C LEU A 83 -1.34 -1.85 5.97
N GLN A 84 -0.02 -1.84 5.78
CA GLN A 84 0.97 -1.40 6.79
C GLN A 84 1.94 -0.31 6.30
N GLY A 85 1.92 0.02 5.01
CA GLY A 85 2.89 0.91 4.38
C GLY A 85 2.26 2.10 3.64
N TYR A 86 2.99 3.21 3.63
CA TYR A 86 2.55 4.46 3.02
C TYR A 86 2.49 4.40 1.50
N GLU A 87 3.39 3.69 0.81
CA GLU A 87 3.42 3.70 -0.66
C GLU A 87 2.16 3.03 -1.22
N LEU A 88 1.85 1.80 -0.78
CA LEU A 88 0.63 1.12 -1.21
C LEU A 88 -0.63 1.91 -0.82
N ALA A 89 -0.67 2.47 0.40
CA ALA A 89 -1.81 3.28 0.85
C ALA A 89 -2.03 4.51 -0.04
N ARG A 90 -0.95 5.22 -0.38
CA ARG A 90 -0.98 6.36 -1.30
C ARG A 90 -1.45 5.95 -2.69
N GLU A 91 -0.96 4.83 -3.23
CA GLU A 91 -1.37 4.35 -4.55
C GLU A 91 -2.83 3.89 -4.60
N ILE A 92 -3.33 3.25 -3.53
CA ILE A 92 -4.76 2.96 -3.37
C ILE A 92 -5.57 4.25 -3.44
N TYR A 93 -5.22 5.25 -2.62
CA TYR A 93 -5.93 6.53 -2.60
C TYR A 93 -5.90 7.25 -3.93
N ARG A 94 -4.75 7.22 -4.62
CA ARG A 94 -4.55 7.91 -5.89
C ARG A 94 -5.35 7.31 -7.04
N PHE A 95 -5.40 5.97 -7.15
CA PHE A 95 -6.04 5.29 -8.28
C PHE A 95 -7.46 4.82 -8.04
N LEU A 96 -7.75 4.42 -6.81
CA LEU A 96 -9.00 3.80 -6.43
C LEU A 96 -9.79 4.67 -5.44
N GLY A 97 -9.21 5.79 -4.99
CA GLY A 97 -9.79 6.73 -4.05
C GLY A 97 -9.83 6.23 -2.61
N ALA A 98 -10.63 6.91 -1.80
CA ALA A 98 -10.74 6.64 -0.37
C ALA A 98 -11.37 5.25 -0.11
N PRO A 99 -10.62 4.28 0.45
CA PRO A 99 -11.22 3.05 0.90
C PRO A 99 -12.15 3.27 2.09
N THR A 100 -13.03 2.30 2.33
CA THR A 100 -13.62 2.10 3.65
C THR A 100 -12.61 1.38 4.54
N ILE A 101 -12.30 1.96 5.70
CA ILE A 101 -11.53 1.31 6.75
C ILE A 101 -12.49 0.45 7.58
N GLU A 102 -12.19 -0.83 7.72
CA GLU A 102 -12.99 -1.77 8.54
C GLU A 102 -12.45 -1.87 9.97
N CYS A 103 -11.13 -1.79 10.12
CA CYS A 103 -10.45 -1.67 11.40
C CYS A 103 -9.02 -1.14 11.21
N ILE A 104 -8.46 -0.56 12.27
CA ILE A 104 -7.09 -0.05 12.30
C ILE A 104 -6.45 -0.32 13.65
N TYR A 105 -5.21 -0.80 13.64
CA TYR A 105 -4.39 -1.00 14.83
C TYR A 105 -3.34 0.10 14.91
N LEU A 106 -3.43 0.88 15.99
CA LEU A 106 -2.61 2.04 16.27
C LEU A 106 -1.68 1.76 17.44
N LYS A 107 -0.45 2.24 17.34
CA LYS A 107 0.53 2.27 18.41
C LYS A 107 0.78 3.72 18.80
N GLY A 108 0.29 4.09 19.98
CA GLY A 108 0.57 5.40 20.59
C GLY A 108 1.73 5.30 21.59
N ASP A 109 2.16 6.45 22.10
CA ASP A 109 3.28 6.53 23.06
C ASP A 109 3.01 5.78 24.38
N THR A 110 1.73 5.72 24.79
CA THR A 110 1.33 5.18 26.10
C THR A 110 0.55 3.87 26.02
N LYS A 111 -0.14 3.61 24.91
CA LYS A 111 -0.90 2.38 24.69
C LYS A 111 -1.16 2.13 23.21
N ASP A 112 -1.38 0.86 22.91
CA ASP A 112 -1.84 0.40 21.61
C ASP A 112 -3.38 0.28 21.60
N ARG A 113 -4.01 0.49 20.44
CA ARG A 113 -5.46 0.49 20.29
C ARG A 113 -5.90 -0.16 18.99
N LEU A 114 -6.98 -0.92 19.06
CA LEU A 114 -7.72 -1.40 17.88
C LEU A 114 -9.02 -0.58 17.76
N LEU A 115 -9.18 0.15 16.65
CA LEU A 115 -10.40 0.89 16.35
C LEU A 115 -11.25 0.12 15.33
N MET A 116 -12.56 0.05 15.60
CA MET A 116 -13.57 -0.57 14.74
C MET A 116 -14.96 0.00 15.05
N GLY A 117 -15.91 -0.18 14.13
CA GLY A 117 -17.29 0.29 14.32
C GLY A 117 -17.39 1.80 14.53
N GLU A 118 -18.11 2.25 15.55
CA GLU A 118 -18.30 3.68 15.85
C GLU A 118 -16.99 4.41 16.13
N ALA A 119 -15.95 3.71 16.63
CA ALA A 119 -14.65 4.31 16.90
C ALA A 119 -13.90 4.77 15.64
N LEU A 120 -14.32 4.32 14.45
CA LEU A 120 -13.75 4.75 13.17
C LEU A 120 -14.34 6.04 12.63
N GLN A 121 -15.43 6.56 13.18
CA GLN A 121 -16.10 7.75 12.63
C GLN A 121 -15.20 9.00 12.61
N GLU A 122 -14.21 9.06 13.50
CA GLU A 122 -13.23 10.15 13.57
C GLU A 122 -11.99 9.92 12.69
N VAL A 123 -11.90 8.77 12.01
CA VAL A 123 -10.72 8.33 11.23
C VAL A 123 -11.08 8.27 9.75
N ALA A 124 -10.39 9.08 8.95
CA ALA A 124 -10.51 9.06 7.50
C ALA A 124 -9.18 8.62 6.87
N PHE A 125 -9.25 7.79 5.82
CA PHE A 125 -8.06 7.31 5.13
C PHE A 125 -7.17 8.44 4.60
N GLY A 126 -7.77 9.46 3.96
CA GLY A 126 -7.03 10.63 3.48
C GLY A 126 -6.32 11.38 4.61
N ARG A 127 -6.94 11.48 5.80
CA ARG A 127 -6.31 12.12 6.96
C ARG A 127 -5.08 11.36 7.46
N ILE A 128 -5.09 10.02 7.42
CA ILE A 128 -3.91 9.21 7.74
C ILE A 128 -2.76 9.54 6.78
N LEU A 129 -3.05 9.67 5.48
CA LEU A 129 -2.03 10.05 4.49
C LEU A 129 -1.50 11.47 4.74
N ASP A 130 -2.38 12.42 5.05
CA ASP A 130 -2.00 13.80 5.34
C ASP A 130 -1.14 13.90 6.62
N ASP A 131 -1.55 13.21 7.69
CA ASP A 131 -0.82 13.15 8.95
C ASP A 131 0.56 12.48 8.73
N THR A 132 0.61 11.40 7.95
CA THR A 132 1.87 10.73 7.55
C THR A 132 2.79 11.68 6.79
N GLN A 133 2.27 12.38 5.76
CA GLN A 133 3.07 13.32 4.99
C GLN A 133 3.61 14.46 5.86
N LYS A 134 2.78 14.98 6.76
CA LYS A 134 3.17 16.01 7.71
C LYS A 134 4.27 15.54 8.65
N HIS A 135 4.14 14.34 9.22
CA HIS A 135 5.16 13.73 10.07
C HIS A 135 6.53 13.72 9.38
N TYR A 136 6.58 13.23 8.15
CA TYR A 136 7.85 13.17 7.42
C TYR A 136 8.37 14.55 7.03
N ASN A 137 7.52 15.49 6.64
CA ASN A 137 7.93 16.86 6.35
C ASN A 137 8.59 17.53 7.55
N GLU A 138 8.07 17.32 8.77
CA GLU A 138 8.66 17.83 10.01
C GLU A 138 10.05 17.20 10.29
N LEU A 139 10.29 15.97 9.85
CA LEU A 139 11.57 15.26 9.95
C LEU A 139 12.52 15.50 8.76
N GLY A 140 12.17 16.43 7.86
CA GLY A 140 13.00 16.81 6.73
C GLY A 140 12.61 16.24 5.37
N GLY A 141 11.40 15.67 5.27
CA GLY A 141 10.79 15.19 4.03
C GLY A 141 10.95 13.68 3.81
N LEU A 142 10.06 13.11 3.00
CA LEU A 142 10.16 11.72 2.53
C LEU A 142 11.46 11.48 1.73
N GLU A 143 11.95 12.52 1.07
CA GLU A 143 13.17 12.52 0.25
C GLU A 143 14.45 12.31 1.07
N LYS A 144 14.43 12.61 2.39
CA LYS A 144 15.56 12.31 3.28
C LYS A 144 15.54 10.88 3.83
N ARG A 145 14.56 10.09 3.43
CA ARG A 145 14.47 8.63 3.68
C ARG A 145 14.87 7.86 2.42
N ASP A 146 15.73 8.45 1.60
CA ASP A 146 16.30 7.81 0.41
C ASP A 146 16.86 6.43 0.74
N ASP A 147 17.46 6.22 1.92
CA ASP A 147 17.95 4.91 2.37
C ASP A 147 16.83 3.85 2.53
N VAL A 148 15.67 4.24 3.03
CA VAL A 148 14.49 3.35 3.17
C VAL A 148 13.89 3.06 1.79
N LEU A 149 13.75 4.10 0.96
CA LEU A 149 13.21 3.99 -0.41
C LEU A 149 14.17 3.27 -1.38
N GLU A 150 15.49 3.43 -1.20
CA GLU A 150 16.56 2.75 -1.94
C GLU A 150 16.55 1.25 -1.66
N ASN A 151 16.31 0.87 -0.40
CA ASN A 151 16.16 -0.52 -0.01
C ASN A 151 14.76 -1.09 -0.31
N GLY A 152 13.88 -0.29 -0.93
CA GLY A 152 12.52 -0.69 -1.28
C GLY A 152 11.64 -1.00 -0.07
N LEU A 153 11.99 -0.48 1.11
CA LEU A 153 11.21 -0.67 2.34
C LEU A 153 10.03 0.29 2.36
N GLU A 154 8.87 -0.25 2.74
CA GLU A 154 7.67 0.56 2.99
C GLU A 154 7.90 1.51 4.16
N VAL A 155 7.44 2.74 3.98
CA VAL A 155 7.51 3.79 5.00
C VAL A 155 6.31 3.65 5.95
N SER A 156 6.54 3.76 7.26
CA SER A 156 5.48 3.72 8.27
C SER A 156 4.42 4.80 8.02
N MET A 157 3.18 4.51 8.42
CA MET A 157 2.07 5.46 8.38
C MET A 157 1.74 5.99 9.77
N TYR A 158 1.16 7.18 9.83
CA TYR A 158 0.83 7.86 11.07
C TYR A 158 -0.56 8.47 11.05
N HIS A 159 -1.18 8.53 12.23
CA HIS A 159 -2.43 9.21 12.48
C HIS A 159 -2.29 10.14 13.68
N ARG A 160 -2.74 11.39 13.56
CA ARG A 160 -2.79 12.32 14.71
C ARG A 160 -4.14 12.16 15.43
N GLY A 161 -4.13 11.30 16.44
CA GLY A 161 -5.26 11.01 17.31
C GLY A 161 -5.30 11.86 18.58
N ARG A 162 -6.10 11.42 19.57
CA ARG A 162 -6.32 12.14 20.83
C ARG A 162 -5.09 12.19 21.73
N GLU A 163 -4.17 11.23 21.58
CA GLU A 163 -3.00 11.07 22.43
C GLU A 163 -1.72 11.63 21.79
N GLY A 164 -1.86 12.26 20.63
CA GLY A 164 -0.74 12.75 19.84
C GLY A 164 -0.64 12.01 18.52
N GLU A 165 0.59 11.85 18.06
CA GLU A 165 0.90 11.06 16.87
C GLU A 165 0.93 9.58 17.21
N GLU A 166 0.33 8.75 16.36
CA GLU A 166 0.23 7.31 16.55
C GLU A 166 0.66 6.61 15.27
N GLU A 167 1.50 5.58 15.40
CA GLU A 167 1.91 4.74 14.28
C GLU A 167 0.77 3.79 13.89
N VAL A 168 0.48 3.72 12.59
CA VAL A 168 -0.48 2.77 12.03
C VAL A 168 0.24 1.47 11.72
N LEU A 169 0.09 0.48 12.62
CA LEU A 169 0.76 -0.82 12.47
C LEU A 169 0.13 -1.68 11.38
N TRP A 170 -1.19 -1.62 11.25
CA TRP A 170 -1.93 -2.18 10.12
C TRP A 170 -3.37 -1.67 10.09
N MET A 171 -4.00 -1.72 8.92
CA MET A 171 -5.43 -1.53 8.77
C MET A 171 -6.02 -2.53 7.77
N GLN A 172 -7.29 -2.89 7.99
CA GLN A 172 -8.09 -3.59 7.00
C GLN A 172 -8.92 -2.59 6.21
N VAL A 173 -8.81 -2.63 4.88
CA VAL A 173 -9.56 -1.74 3.99
C VAL A 173 -10.34 -2.51 2.92
N LYS A 174 -11.46 -1.91 2.50
CA LYS A 174 -12.30 -2.36 1.39
C LYS A 174 -12.44 -1.26 0.35
N ILE A 175 -12.24 -1.61 -0.91
CA ILE A 175 -12.20 -0.66 -2.03
C ILE A 175 -13.02 -1.22 -3.19
N PRO A 176 -14.11 -0.56 -3.61
CA PRO A 176 -14.79 -0.90 -4.86
C PRO A 176 -13.85 -0.66 -6.06
N LEU A 177 -13.75 -1.62 -6.98
CA LEU A 177 -12.92 -1.50 -8.19
C LEU A 177 -13.64 -0.82 -9.36
N LEU A 178 -14.65 0.00 -9.07
CA LEU A 178 -15.47 0.65 -10.08
C LEU A 178 -14.62 1.58 -10.98
N PRO A 179 -14.88 1.62 -12.30
CA PRO A 179 -14.24 2.55 -13.21
C PRO A 179 -14.82 3.95 -12.97
N GLY A 180 -14.14 4.79 -12.19
CA GLY A 180 -14.73 6.10 -11.89
C GLY A 180 -14.01 7.06 -10.95
N GLN A 181 -12.78 6.80 -10.50
CA GLN A 181 -12.07 7.73 -9.62
C GLN A 181 -10.69 8.09 -10.17
N LYS A 182 -10.66 8.74 -11.34
CA LYS A 182 -9.50 9.56 -11.68
C LYS A 182 -9.53 10.79 -10.77
N ILE A 183 -8.80 10.74 -9.65
CA ILE A 183 -8.39 11.99 -9.00
C ILE A 183 -7.39 12.63 -9.96
N GLU A 184 -7.78 13.76 -10.53
CA GLU A 184 -6.97 14.52 -11.48
C GLU A 184 -5.61 14.88 -10.86
N ASN A 185 -4.54 14.58 -11.61
CA ASN A 185 -3.22 15.20 -11.61
C ASN A 185 -2.49 15.37 -10.26
N TYR A 186 -1.61 14.42 -9.94
CA TYR A 186 -0.33 14.75 -9.32
C TYR A 186 0.78 14.44 -10.33
N SER A 187 1.36 15.50 -10.89
CA SER A 187 2.58 15.42 -11.67
C SER A 187 3.71 14.98 -10.75
N TYR A 188 4.49 13.99 -11.19
CA TYR A 188 5.83 13.79 -10.66
C TYR A 188 6.61 15.09 -10.90
N MET A 189 6.95 15.80 -9.83
CA MET A 189 8.09 16.73 -9.81
C MET A 189 9.19 16.06 -8.99
#